data_AF-A0A1V0N1M0-F1
#
_entry.id   AF-A0A1V0N1M0-F1
#
_cell.length_a   1.000
_cell.length_b   1.000
_cell.length_c   1.000
_cell.angle_alpha   90.00
_cell.angle_beta   90.00
_cell.angle_gamma   90.00
#
_symmetry.space_group_name_H-M   'P 1'
#
loop_
_entity.id
_entity.type
_entity.pdbx_description
1 polymer ?
#
loop_
_entity_poly.entity_id
_entity_poly.type
_entity_poly.pdbx_seq_one_letter_code
_entity_poly.pdbx_strand_id
1 'polypeptide(L)'
;MSSFKDGIIAGLKSGFIYFIIASIVNVIILYIFSAEFAFAYGYTITSKNLSLLFTVLLVSQVRDLLILGLVFGVFYSILLAKYFDIIPRNTLDGKIKFMVIAYWLVFFVIITVYSLGLLGIYDLIFYFITYIVANFFLSLLFGSLLKKYNSRYLTQSE
;
A
#
# COMPACT_ATOMS: atom_id res chain seq x y z
N MET A 1 22.31 12.13 16.10
CA MET A 1 21.26 12.47 15.10
C MET A 1 21.44 11.56 13.90
N SER A 2 20.43 10.75 13.56
CA SER A 2 20.48 9.92 12.35
C SER A 2 20.60 10.81 11.09
N SER A 3 21.40 10.38 10.11
CA SER A 3 21.59 11.18 8.91
C SER A 3 20.37 11.06 8.00
N PHE A 4 20.04 12.13 7.27
CA PHE A 4 18.99 12.11 6.25
C PHE A 4 19.18 10.97 5.23
N LYS A 5 20.44 10.65 4.93
CA LYS A 5 20.86 9.54 4.06
C LYS A 5 20.43 8.18 4.62
N ASP A 6 20.55 7.98 5.92
CA ASP A 6 20.15 6.75 6.58
C ASP A 6 18.64 6.53 6.53
N GLY A 7 17.85 7.59 6.74
CA GLY A 7 16.40 7.55 6.57
C GLY A 7 15.98 7.19 5.14
N ILE A 8 16.67 7.72 4.12
CA ILE A 8 16.42 7.34 2.72
C ILE A 8 16.70 5.85 2.50
N ILE A 9 17.85 5.33 2.96
CA ILE A 9 18.22 3.93 2.76
C ILE A 9 17.24 3.00 3.49
N ALA A 10 16.86 3.33 4.72
CA ALA A 10 15.86 2.58 5.48
C ALA A 10 14.53 2.53 4.72
N GLY A 11 14.08 3.69 4.25
CA GLY A 11 12.82 3.85 3.54
C GLY A 11 12.76 3.11 2.22
N LEU A 12 13.84 3.16 1.43
CA LEU A 12 13.96 2.39 0.19
C LEU A 12 13.89 0.88 0.46
N LYS A 13 14.57 0.38 1.51
CA LYS A 13 14.54 -1.05 1.85
C LYS A 13 13.16 -1.49 2.30
N SER A 14 12.53 -0.78 3.23
CA SER A 14 11.17 -1.11 3.68
C SER A 14 10.16 -1.01 2.55
N GLY A 15 10.27 0.06 1.75
CA GLY A 15 9.38 0.35 0.64
C GLY A 15 9.46 -0.68 -0.48
N PHE A 16 10.67 -1.09 -0.85
CA PHE A 16 10.89 -2.08 -1.90
C PHE A 16 10.39 -3.47 -1.50
N ILE A 17 10.64 -3.90 -0.26
CA ILE A 17 10.14 -5.19 0.25
C ILE A 17 8.61 -5.17 0.30
N TYR A 18 8.03 -4.08 0.80
CA TYR A 18 6.58 -3.89 0.81
C TYR A 18 6.00 -3.96 -0.60
N PHE A 19 6.59 -3.26 -1.57
CA PHE A 19 6.17 -3.27 -2.97
C PHE A 19 6.07 -4.69 -3.53
N ILE A 20 7.11 -5.52 -3.35
CA ILE A 20 7.12 -6.89 -3.88
C ILE A 20 5.95 -7.69 -3.30
N ILE A 21 5.79 -7.68 -1.97
CA ILE A 21 4.77 -8.47 -1.28
C ILE A 21 3.37 -7.97 -1.65
N ALA A 22 3.17 -6.65 -1.60
CA ALA A 22 1.89 -6.03 -1.94
C ALA A 22 1.50 -6.30 -3.38
N SER A 23 2.46 -6.26 -4.33
CA SER A 23 2.19 -6.55 -5.74
C SER A 23 1.71 -7.98 -5.92
N ILE A 24 2.39 -8.96 -5.31
CA ILE A 24 1.97 -10.37 -5.38
C ILE A 24 0.55 -10.55 -4.83
N VAL A 25 0.27 -9.98 -3.66
CA VAL A 25 -1.06 -10.09 -3.03
C VAL A 25 -2.14 -9.46 -3.90
N ASN A 26 -1.92 -8.24 -4.42
CA ASN A 26 -2.93 -7.55 -5.23
C ASN A 26 -3.16 -8.24 -6.60
N VAL A 27 -2.11 -8.80 -7.20
CA VAL A 27 -2.21 -9.66 -8.40
C VAL A 27 -3.09 -10.89 -8.13
N ILE A 28 -2.88 -11.56 -6.98
CA ILE A 28 -3.69 -12.72 -6.58
C ILE A 28 -5.15 -12.32 -6.38
N ILE A 29 -5.42 -11.18 -5.73
CA ILE A 29 -6.79 -10.67 -5.54
C ILE A 29 -7.46 -10.43 -6.89
N LEU A 30 -6.82 -9.71 -7.81
CA LEU A 30 -7.38 -9.49 -9.16
C LEU A 30 -7.70 -10.80 -9.89
N TYR A 31 -6.82 -11.80 -9.78
CA TYR A 31 -7.04 -13.11 -10.39
C TYR A 31 -8.24 -13.84 -9.79
N ILE A 32 -8.35 -13.89 -8.45
CA ILE A 32 -9.45 -14.55 -7.73
C ILE A 32 -10.80 -13.94 -8.11
N PHE A 33 -10.87 -12.61 -8.20
CA PHE A 33 -12.11 -11.91 -8.52
C PHE A 33 -12.33 -11.72 -10.03
N SER A 34 -11.61 -12.46 -10.87
CA SER A 34 -11.66 -12.23 -12.31
C SER A 34 -13.05 -12.40 -12.94
N ALA A 35 -13.87 -13.29 -12.38
CA ALA A 35 -15.26 -13.48 -12.78
C ALA A 35 -16.17 -12.30 -12.39
N GLU A 36 -15.94 -11.67 -11.22
CA GLU A 36 -16.69 -10.50 -10.76
C GLU A 36 -16.42 -9.31 -11.69
N PHE A 37 -15.15 -9.10 -12.07
CA PHE A 37 -14.79 -8.14 -13.11
C PHE A 37 -15.40 -8.46 -14.47
N ALA A 38 -15.43 -9.73 -14.89
CA ALA A 38 -16.08 -10.11 -16.13
C ALA A 38 -17.55 -9.70 -16.13
N PHE A 39 -18.26 -9.99 -15.03
CA PHE A 39 -19.66 -9.60 -14.84
C PHE A 39 -19.85 -8.07 -14.83
N ALA A 40 -19.09 -7.35 -14.01
CA ALA A 40 -19.21 -5.90 -13.85
C ALA A 40 -18.99 -5.13 -15.16
N TYR A 41 -18.07 -5.60 -16.01
CA TYR A 41 -17.75 -4.97 -17.29
C TYR A 41 -18.50 -5.58 -18.48
N GLY A 42 -19.42 -6.53 -18.27
CA GLY A 42 -20.21 -7.15 -19.33
C GLY A 42 -19.39 -8.02 -20.30
N TYR A 43 -18.28 -8.57 -19.85
CA TYR A 43 -17.40 -9.43 -20.64
C TYR A 43 -17.58 -10.90 -20.31
N THR A 44 -17.33 -11.78 -21.28
CA THR A 44 -17.15 -13.20 -21.00
C THR A 44 -15.75 -13.45 -20.42
N ILE A 45 -15.63 -14.45 -19.54
CA ILE A 45 -14.37 -14.80 -18.85
C ILE A 45 -13.24 -15.13 -19.84
N THR A 46 -13.59 -15.70 -20.99
CA THR A 46 -12.62 -16.06 -22.06
C THR A 46 -12.39 -14.94 -23.08
N SER A 47 -12.99 -13.77 -22.91
CA SER A 47 -12.88 -12.70 -23.90
C SER A 47 -11.47 -12.08 -23.91
N LYS A 48 -11.01 -11.76 -25.12
CA LYS A 48 -9.75 -11.01 -25.32
C LYS A 48 -9.78 -9.64 -24.64
N ASN A 49 -10.95 -8.99 -24.62
CA ASN A 49 -11.13 -7.67 -24.00
C ASN A 49 -10.92 -7.72 -22.48
N LEU A 50 -11.43 -8.76 -21.81
CA LEU A 50 -11.21 -8.98 -20.39
C LEU A 50 -9.73 -9.25 -20.08
N SER A 51 -9.05 -10.07 -20.88
CA SER A 51 -7.61 -10.32 -20.73
C SER A 51 -6.77 -9.03 -20.90
N LEU A 52 -7.15 -8.16 -21.83
CA LEU A 52 -6.50 -6.86 -22.02
C LEU A 52 -6.77 -5.92 -20.83
N LEU A 53 -8.01 -5.87 -20.34
CA LEU A 53 -8.38 -5.11 -19.14
C LEU A 53 -7.55 -5.56 -17.92
N PHE A 54 -7.45 -6.86 -17.66
CA PHE A 54 -6.62 -7.38 -16.58
C PHE A 54 -5.17 -7.00 -16.72
N THR A 55 -4.62 -7.09 -17.94
CA THR A 55 -3.22 -6.73 -18.18
C THR A 55 -2.97 -5.26 -17.82
N VAL A 56 -3.86 -4.36 -18.24
CA VAL A 56 -3.75 -2.92 -17.94
C VAL A 56 -3.91 -2.67 -16.43
N LEU A 57 -4.89 -3.30 -15.78
CA LEU A 57 -5.12 -3.16 -14.34
C LEU A 57 -3.94 -3.68 -13.51
N LEU A 58 -3.40 -4.85 -13.84
CA LEU A 58 -2.25 -5.44 -13.18
C LEU A 58 -1.02 -4.54 -13.30
N VAL A 59 -0.71 -4.07 -14.51
CA VAL A 59 0.44 -3.18 -14.74
C VAL A 59 0.27 -1.87 -13.98
N SER A 60 -0.93 -1.27 -13.98
CA SER A 60 -1.19 -0.05 -13.20
C SER A 60 -1.01 -0.31 -11.71
N GLN A 61 -1.61 -1.36 -11.16
CA GLN A 61 -1.50 -1.66 -9.73
C GLN A 61 -0.06 -1.91 -9.29
N VAL A 62 0.72 -2.68 -10.05
CA VAL A 62 2.12 -2.94 -9.73
C VAL A 62 2.93 -1.65 -9.76
N ARG A 63 2.71 -0.79 -10.77
CA ARG A 63 3.36 0.53 -10.85
C ARG A 63 2.97 1.42 -9.67
N ASP A 64 1.69 1.49 -9.35
CA ASP A 64 1.19 2.37 -8.29
C ASP A 64 1.71 1.90 -6.92
N LEU A 65 1.76 0.58 -6.67
CA LEU A 65 2.38 -0.01 -5.48
C LEU A 65 3.89 0.22 -5.40
N LEU A 66 4.59 0.25 -6.54
CA LEU A 66 6.01 0.60 -6.58
C LEU A 66 6.22 2.05 -6.15
N ILE A 67 5.44 2.98 -6.72
CA ILE A 67 5.50 4.40 -6.37
C ILE A 67 5.16 4.58 -4.90
N LEU A 68 4.05 3.99 -4.44
CA LEU A 68 3.62 4.10 -3.07
C LEU A 68 4.67 3.52 -2.11
N GLY A 69 5.17 2.32 -2.37
CA GLY A 69 6.20 1.68 -1.54
C GLY A 69 7.47 2.51 -1.44
N LEU A 70 8.05 2.94 -2.56
CA LEU A 70 9.32 3.68 -2.56
C LEU A 70 9.16 5.10 -2.01
N VAL A 71 8.18 5.85 -2.50
CA VAL A 71 7.99 7.26 -2.13
C VAL A 71 7.56 7.36 -0.67
N PHE A 72 6.54 6.61 -0.24
CA PHE A 72 6.10 6.65 1.16
C PHE A 72 7.07 5.95 2.08
N GLY A 73 7.84 4.96 1.61
CA GLY A 73 8.90 4.35 2.40
C GLY A 73 9.94 5.37 2.82
N VAL A 74 10.44 6.14 1.84
CA VAL A 74 11.40 7.23 2.08
C VAL A 74 10.78 8.35 2.92
N PHE A 75 9.60 8.83 2.52
CA PHE A 75 8.91 9.91 3.23
C PHE A 75 8.66 9.57 4.71
N TYR A 76 8.11 8.39 5.00
CA TYR A 76 7.83 7.96 6.37
C TYR A 76 9.11 7.70 7.17
N SER A 77 10.15 7.18 6.56
CA SER A 77 11.44 7.00 7.23
C SER A 77 12.09 8.34 7.59
N ILE A 78 12.01 9.34 6.72
CA ILE A 78 12.48 10.70 7.02
C ILE A 78 11.63 11.35 8.13
N LEU A 79 10.30 11.18 8.09
CA LEU A 79 9.42 11.69 9.15
C LEU A 79 9.79 11.06 10.49
N LEU A 80 10.02 9.75 10.55
CA LEU A 80 10.43 9.08 11.78
C LEU A 80 11.82 9.53 12.24
N ALA A 81 12.77 9.71 11.32
CA ALA A 81 14.16 10.04 11.63
C ALA A 81 14.38 11.50 12.05
N LYS A 82 13.65 12.45 11.45
CA LYS A 82 13.92 13.89 11.59
C LYS A 82 12.75 14.70 12.14
N TYR A 83 11.52 14.26 11.93
CA TYR A 83 10.30 14.99 12.28
C TYR A 83 9.44 14.20 13.26
N PHE A 84 10.09 13.40 14.11
CA PHE A 84 9.44 12.46 15.02
C PHE A 84 8.40 13.15 15.90
N ASP A 85 8.71 14.35 16.41
CA ASP A 85 7.88 15.11 17.35
C ASP A 85 6.56 15.61 16.75
N ILE A 86 6.49 15.77 15.42
CA ILE A 86 5.31 16.26 14.72
C ILE A 86 4.25 15.15 14.58
N ILE A 87 4.66 13.88 14.63
CA ILE A 87 3.74 12.76 14.43
C ILE A 87 2.87 12.58 15.69
N PRO A 88 1.54 12.53 15.57
CA PRO A 88 0.66 12.26 16.72
C PRO A 88 1.03 10.95 17.42
N ARG A 89 0.83 10.89 18.74
CA ARG A 89 1.20 9.80 19.69
C ARG A 89 2.59 9.96 20.33
N ASN A 90 2.73 9.42 21.54
CA ASN A 90 3.93 9.56 22.36
C ASN A 90 4.91 8.38 22.22
N THR A 91 4.47 7.25 21.65
CA THR A 91 5.32 6.06 21.46
C THR A 91 5.66 5.87 19.99
N LEU A 92 6.88 5.38 19.71
CA LEU A 92 7.32 5.03 18.35
C LEU A 92 6.32 4.09 17.66
N ASP A 93 5.86 3.06 18.38
CA ASP A 93 4.90 2.10 17.86
C ASP A 93 3.55 2.75 17.53
N GLY A 94 3.08 3.67 18.39
CA GLY A 94 1.87 4.44 18.16
C GLY A 94 1.96 5.37 16.95
N LYS A 95 3.10 6.05 16.78
CA LYS A 95 3.37 6.95 15.63
C LYS A 95 3.39 6.16 14.31
N ILE A 96 4.09 5.02 14.27
CA ILE A 96 4.12 4.15 13.09
C ILE A 96 2.72 3.64 12.74
N LYS A 97 1.98 3.12 13.74
CA LYS A 97 0.59 2.65 13.56
C LYS A 97 -0.31 3.75 13.00
N PHE A 98 -0.20 4.96 13.54
CA PHE A 98 -0.96 6.11 13.05
C PHE A 98 -0.66 6.39 11.57
N MET A 99 0.62 6.46 11.20
CA MET A 99 1.05 6.74 9.83
C MET A 99 0.55 5.67 8.85
N VAL A 100 0.66 4.38 9.19
CA VAL A 100 0.22 3.31 8.29
C VAL A 100 -1.29 3.16 8.20
N ILE A 101 -2.03 3.50 9.26
CA ILE A 101 -3.50 3.57 9.22
C ILE A 101 -3.95 4.72 8.33
N ALA A 102 -3.32 5.90 8.46
CA ALA A 102 -3.61 7.03 7.60
C ALA A 102 -3.28 6.73 6.12
N TYR A 103 -2.13 6.11 5.88
CA TYR A 103 -1.74 5.60 4.56
C TYR A 103 -2.79 4.65 3.98
N TRP A 104 -3.21 3.65 4.76
CA TRP A 104 -4.21 2.68 4.32
C TRP A 104 -5.53 3.34 3.96
N LEU A 105 -6.03 4.21 4.84
CA LEU A 105 -7.30 4.89 4.66
C LEU A 105 -7.28 5.76 3.40
N VAL A 106 -6.22 6.53 3.18
CA VAL A 106 -6.14 7.43 2.03
C VAL A 106 -5.98 6.64 0.73
N PHE A 107 -4.99 5.76 0.63
CA PHE A 107 -4.60 5.18 -0.65
C PHE A 107 -5.44 3.97 -1.05
N PHE A 108 -5.91 3.17 -0.10
CA PHE A 108 -6.63 1.94 -0.41
C PHE A 108 -8.13 2.04 -0.21
N VAL A 109 -8.61 2.95 0.64
CA VAL A 109 -10.05 3.17 0.84
C VAL A 109 -10.52 4.36 0.02
N ILE A 110 -10.07 5.58 0.34
CA ILE A 110 -10.61 6.82 -0.24
C ILE A 110 -10.34 6.91 -1.74
N ILE A 111 -9.09 6.72 -2.17
CA ILE A 111 -8.72 6.81 -3.60
C ILE A 111 -9.42 5.72 -4.41
N THR A 112 -9.49 4.49 -3.90
CA THR A 112 -10.18 3.39 -4.58
C THR A 112 -11.68 3.68 -4.74
N VAL A 113 -12.33 4.18 -3.69
CA VAL A 113 -13.76 4.57 -3.75
C VAL A 113 -13.98 5.66 -4.78
N TYR A 114 -13.12 6.67 -4.78
CA TYR A 114 -13.19 7.75 -5.76
C TYR A 114 -12.99 7.24 -7.19
N SER A 115 -12.06 6.30 -7.40
CA SER A 115 -11.74 5.75 -8.72
C SER A 115 -12.82 4.82 -9.27
N LEU A 116 -13.45 4.00 -8.42
CA LEU A 116 -14.49 3.05 -8.86
C LEU A 116 -15.87 3.72 -8.98
N GLY A 117 -16.10 4.79 -8.19
CA GLY A 117 -17.43 5.38 -8.05
C GLY A 117 -18.42 4.44 -7.34
N LEU A 118 -19.59 4.96 -6.97
CA LEU A 118 -20.59 4.19 -6.21
C LEU A 118 -21.12 2.97 -6.98
N LEU A 119 -21.33 3.10 -8.28
CA LEU A 119 -21.80 2.00 -9.13
C LEU A 119 -20.73 0.90 -9.26
N GLY A 120 -19.47 1.27 -9.52
CA GLY A 120 -18.39 0.30 -9.63
C GLY A 120 -18.11 -0.44 -8.32
N ILE A 121 -18.33 0.18 -7.16
CA ILE A 121 -18.24 -0.50 -5.85
C ILE A 121 -19.36 -1.53 -5.70
N TYR A 122 -20.57 -1.23 -6.16
CA TYR A 122 -21.68 -2.17 -6.06
C TYR A 122 -21.44 -3.42 -6.91
N ASP A 123 -20.95 -3.23 -8.13
CA ASP A 123 -20.68 -4.32 -9.06
C ASP A 123 -19.42 -5.13 -8.71
N LEU A 124 -18.50 -4.56 -7.92
CA LEU A 124 -17.22 -5.17 -7.50
C LEU A 124 -17.09 -5.25 -5.97
N ILE A 125 -18.20 -5.45 -5.24
CA ILE A 125 -18.22 -5.32 -3.79
C ILE A 125 -17.34 -6.34 -3.08
N PHE A 126 -17.28 -7.59 -3.57
CA PHE A 126 -16.48 -8.64 -2.93
C PHE A 126 -14.98 -8.40 -3.18
N TYR A 127 -14.62 -8.04 -4.41
CA TYR A 127 -13.28 -7.54 -4.73
C TYR A 127 -12.90 -6.37 -3.83
N PHE A 128 -13.75 -5.35 -3.72
CA PHE A 128 -13.46 -4.12 -2.99
C PHE A 128 -13.22 -4.36 -1.49
N ILE A 129 -14.10 -5.13 -0.83
CA ILE A 129 -13.95 -5.48 0.58
C ILE A 129 -12.65 -6.29 0.78
N THR A 130 -12.41 -7.30 -0.05
CA THR A 130 -11.21 -8.13 0.05
C THR A 130 -9.94 -7.31 -0.16
N TYR A 131 -9.95 -6.41 -1.15
CA TYR A 131 -8.87 -5.50 -1.46
C TYR A 131 -8.53 -4.60 -0.27
N ILE A 132 -9.54 -3.99 0.36
CA ILE A 132 -9.34 -3.11 1.52
C ILE A 132 -8.77 -3.89 2.70
N VAL A 133 -9.33 -5.06 3.01
CA VAL A 133 -8.90 -5.88 4.15
C VAL A 133 -7.47 -6.39 3.94
N ALA A 134 -7.14 -6.90 2.76
CA ALA A 134 -5.79 -7.36 2.46
C ALA A 134 -4.77 -6.21 2.54
N ASN A 135 -5.12 -5.04 1.98
CA ASN A 135 -4.23 -3.87 2.03
C ASN A 135 -4.13 -3.25 3.43
N PHE A 136 -5.08 -3.50 4.34
CA PHE A 136 -4.95 -3.17 5.76
C PHE A 136 -3.80 -3.95 6.39
N PHE A 137 -3.78 -5.28 6.21
CA PHE A 137 -2.69 -6.13 6.72
C PHE A 137 -1.35 -5.82 6.05
N LEU A 138 -1.33 -5.53 4.76
CA LEU A 138 -0.11 -5.08 4.06
C LEU A 138 0.40 -3.75 4.62
N SER A 139 -0.48 -2.83 5.00
CA SER A 139 -0.08 -1.56 5.62
C SER A 139 0.50 -1.75 7.02
N LEU A 140 -0.04 -2.71 7.80
CA LEU A 140 0.56 -3.11 9.08
C LEU A 140 1.95 -3.73 8.88
N LEU A 141 2.11 -4.61 7.88
CA LEU A 141 3.40 -5.16 7.48
C LEU A 141 4.38 -4.04 7.11
N PHE A 142 3.94 -3.05 6.35
CA PHE A 142 4.76 -1.90 5.99
C PHE A 142 5.26 -1.16 7.23
N GLY A 143 4.39 -0.94 8.22
CA GLY A 143 4.76 -0.36 9.51
C GLY A 143 5.81 -1.18 10.26
N SER A 144 5.68 -2.50 10.26
CA SER A 144 6.69 -3.40 10.84
C SER A 144 8.04 -3.31 10.11
N LEU A 145 8.04 -3.22 8.79
CA LEU A 145 9.26 -3.03 7.98
C LEU A 145 9.89 -1.68 8.27
N LEU A 146 9.11 -0.60 8.29
CA LEU A 146 9.57 0.75 8.66
C LEU A 146 10.22 0.72 10.04
N LYS A 147 9.58 0.11 11.04
CA LYS A 147 10.14 -0.05 12.38
C LYS A 147 11.47 -0.82 12.36
N LYS A 148 11.53 -1.95 11.65
CA LYS A 148 12.72 -2.82 11.58
C LYS A 148 13.93 -2.12 10.96
N TYR A 149 13.73 -1.36 9.89
CA TYR A 149 14.83 -0.70 9.18
C TYR A 149 15.18 0.67 9.75
N ASN A 150 14.24 1.35 10.41
CA ASN A 150 14.50 2.63 11.09
C ASN A 150 14.96 2.48 12.55
N SER A 151 14.69 1.34 13.22
CA SER A 151 15.07 1.15 14.63
C SER A 151 16.55 1.39 14.89
N ARG A 152 17.43 0.99 13.96
CA ARG A 152 18.88 1.19 14.04
C ARG A 152 19.31 2.65 14.10
N TYR A 153 18.47 3.56 13.61
CA TYR A 153 18.75 4.99 13.52
C TYR A 153 18.05 5.77 14.63
N LEU A 154 16.95 5.23 15.16
CA LEU A 154 16.18 5.82 16.24
C LEU A 154 16.79 5.54 17.62
N THR A 155 17.43 4.38 17.83
CA THR A 155 18.17 4.08 19.06
C THR A 155 19.53 4.76 19.15
N GLN A 156 20.01 5.41 18.08
CA GLN A 156 21.23 6.23 18.10
C GLN A 156 20.96 7.71 18.42
N SER A 157 19.69 8.06 18.68
CA SER A 157 19.26 9.41 19.07
C SER A 157 18.75 9.51 20.51
N GLU A 158 18.74 8.40 21.24
CA GLU A 158 18.73 8.40 22.72
C GLU A 158 20.19 8.41 23.22
#